data_AF-A0A954QEL2-F1
#
_entry.id   AF-A0A954QEL2-F1
#
_cell.length_a   1.000
_cell.length_b   1.000
_cell.length_c   1.000
_cell.angle_alpha   90.00
_cell.angle_beta   90.00
_cell.angle_gamma   90.00
#
_symmetry.space_group_name_H-M   'P 1'
#
loop_
_entity.id
_entity.type
_entity.pdbx_description
1 polymer ?
#
loop_
_entity_poly.entity_id
_entity_poly.type
_entity_poly.pdbx_seq_one_letter_code
_entity_poly.pdbx_strand_id
1 'polypeptide(L)'
;MYLQKRTERCHLVNCNRAIAKCIKILLLIVCLLTCSHANSRASEYVAIDVPVDDQTIFTLDINSLSADGNTGLAKFNPGVTFPSSGMLIYRYGEEVELVSAPNGYSSLTPRNVSGDGSRIVGSMTREGDGTADGYLWSRDNGFQVLSPPDGGGNHFARLISSDGLTILGETVQEHYWKWTEADGFYELPIDYQIVGSMSDTTPNSSSILFSNAVYHMDGRIEFVPGIEDGLRWRLRSISADGRYASGLLDLDGPYFPGLDGPPPATYTVSEHEWEAVRWEVGTNNFELLGNLSESRSGYDRSHARAMSADGQVIVGYAGSTGTCSGGHWDAVVWDERHGMRDLPQVLQEEYGLTVGSPSTLGPRLGVASGISDDKLTVFGHLRELECGTSQLWYARLDWPLGTIRGDLGWDGDLDVADLDKLLGFVRSGEFDSQSDFNFDKVVDQADLAFWVHDLKQTYFGDANLDGEFSSSDLVAVFEAGQYEDSVPLNSTWATGDWNGDGDFTSSDLVSAFADGGYEQGPRAAAQAVPEPATATLLLSSLAGAMSLIRRRKVMR
;
A
#
# COMPACT_ATOMS: atom_id res chain seq x y z
N MET A 1 -26.01 -64.66 -12.63
CA MET A 1 -24.78 -64.39 -11.85
C MET A 1 -23.91 -63.25 -12.42
N TYR A 2 -24.44 -62.35 -13.27
CA TYR A 2 -23.68 -61.22 -13.85
C TYR A 2 -24.26 -59.83 -13.50
N LEU A 3 -25.47 -59.77 -12.92
CA LEU A 3 -26.15 -58.53 -12.53
C LEU A 3 -25.98 -58.15 -11.04
N GLN A 4 -25.52 -59.08 -10.19
CA GLN A 4 -25.38 -58.85 -8.75
C GLN A 4 -24.01 -58.24 -8.36
N LYS A 5 -22.98 -58.40 -9.22
CA LYS A 5 -21.62 -57.85 -9.01
C LYS A 5 -21.46 -56.38 -9.43
N ARG A 6 -22.41 -55.79 -10.18
CA ARG A 6 -22.35 -54.38 -10.61
C ARG A 6 -22.91 -53.40 -9.58
N THR A 7 -23.89 -53.83 -8.79
CA THR A 7 -24.52 -53.01 -7.74
C THR A 7 -23.62 -52.83 -6.52
N GLU A 8 -22.84 -53.84 -6.14
CA GLU A 8 -21.89 -53.73 -5.00
C GLU A 8 -20.68 -52.81 -5.31
N ARG A 9 -20.19 -52.78 -6.56
CA ARG A 9 -19.15 -51.83 -6.98
C ARG A 9 -19.63 -50.38 -7.04
N CYS A 10 -20.91 -50.15 -7.37
CA CYS A 10 -21.46 -48.80 -7.45
C CYS A 10 -21.67 -48.17 -6.06
N HIS A 11 -22.06 -48.99 -5.06
CA HIS A 11 -22.17 -48.53 -3.67
C HIS A 11 -20.82 -48.23 -3.01
N LEU A 12 -19.76 -49.02 -3.25
CA LEU A 12 -18.44 -48.74 -2.68
C LEU A 12 -17.79 -47.46 -3.25
N VAL A 13 -17.94 -47.20 -4.56
CA VAL A 13 -17.35 -46.00 -5.20
C VAL A 13 -18.07 -44.72 -4.75
N ASN A 14 -19.39 -44.78 -4.56
CA ASN A 14 -20.16 -43.66 -4.04
C ASN A 14 -19.90 -43.41 -2.55
N CYS A 15 -19.70 -44.47 -1.75
CA CYS A 15 -19.33 -44.36 -0.34
C CYS A 15 -17.92 -43.75 -0.18
N ASN A 16 -16.94 -44.16 -0.99
CA ASN A 16 -15.60 -43.57 -0.96
C ASN A 16 -15.56 -42.11 -1.43
N ARG A 17 -16.43 -41.70 -2.36
CA ARG A 17 -16.58 -40.28 -2.75
C ARG A 17 -17.25 -39.45 -1.65
N ALA A 18 -18.22 -40.01 -0.94
CA ALA A 18 -18.87 -39.35 0.19
C ALA A 18 -17.90 -39.21 1.38
N ILE A 19 -17.12 -40.26 1.68
CA ILE A 19 -16.10 -40.23 2.73
C ILE A 19 -14.97 -39.25 2.36
N ALA A 20 -14.52 -39.21 1.11
CA ALA A 20 -13.54 -38.22 0.66
C ALA A 20 -14.07 -36.77 0.70
N LYS A 21 -15.37 -36.55 0.42
CA LYS A 21 -16.03 -35.25 0.61
C LYS A 21 -16.14 -34.90 2.09
N CYS A 22 -16.52 -35.83 2.95
CA CYS A 22 -16.60 -35.61 4.38
C CYS A 22 -15.21 -35.37 4.99
N ILE A 23 -14.15 -36.07 4.57
CA ILE A 23 -12.78 -35.83 5.02
C ILE A 23 -12.26 -34.49 4.50
N LYS A 24 -12.61 -34.08 3.27
CA LYS A 24 -12.30 -32.72 2.78
C LYS A 24 -13.03 -31.64 3.57
N ILE A 25 -14.31 -31.84 3.90
CA ILE A 25 -15.10 -30.90 4.72
C ILE A 25 -14.59 -30.88 6.16
N LEU A 26 -14.20 -32.03 6.72
CA LEU A 26 -13.62 -32.11 8.06
C LEU A 26 -12.22 -31.48 8.10
N LEU A 27 -11.40 -31.65 7.07
CA LEU A 27 -10.12 -30.94 6.92
C LEU A 27 -10.33 -29.43 6.71
N LEU A 28 -11.37 -29.03 5.97
CA LEU A 28 -11.71 -27.61 5.79
C LEU A 28 -12.21 -27.00 7.11
N ILE A 29 -13.04 -27.72 7.86
CA ILE A 29 -13.55 -27.29 9.17
C ILE A 29 -12.45 -27.31 10.22
N VAL A 30 -11.53 -28.27 10.20
CA VAL A 30 -10.34 -28.27 11.06
C VAL A 30 -9.42 -27.12 10.67
N CYS A 31 -9.21 -26.84 9.38
CA CYS A 31 -8.45 -25.68 8.91
C CYS A 31 -9.12 -24.35 9.30
N LEU A 32 -10.45 -24.26 9.22
CA LEU A 32 -11.24 -23.09 9.63
C LEU A 32 -11.28 -22.93 11.17
N LEU A 33 -11.33 -24.03 11.93
CA LEU A 33 -11.30 -24.00 13.40
C LEU A 33 -9.89 -23.70 13.93
N THR A 34 -8.83 -24.13 13.25
CA THR A 34 -7.44 -23.73 13.59
C THR A 34 -7.08 -22.34 13.07
N CYS A 35 -7.71 -21.84 12.00
CA CYS A 35 -7.55 -20.44 11.55
C CYS A 35 -8.37 -19.45 12.39
N SER A 36 -9.46 -19.88 13.03
CA SER A 36 -10.36 -18.97 13.78
C SER A 36 -9.78 -18.41 15.08
N HIS A 37 -8.59 -18.85 15.52
CA HIS A 37 -7.97 -18.44 16.79
C HIS A 37 -6.48 -18.07 16.68
N ALA A 38 -5.98 -17.77 15.49
CA ALA A 38 -4.67 -17.14 15.33
C ALA A 38 -4.71 -16.18 14.13
N ASN A 39 -4.67 -14.88 14.41
CA ASN A 39 -4.44 -13.81 13.44
C ASN A 39 -2.98 -13.92 12.96
N SER A 40 -2.62 -14.99 12.24
CA SER A 40 -1.26 -15.20 11.75
C SER A 40 -1.07 -14.42 10.44
N ARG A 41 -0.58 -13.18 10.53
CA ARG A 41 -0.32 -12.34 9.36
C ARG A 41 1.16 -12.38 9.01
N ALA A 42 1.55 -13.37 8.20
CA ALA A 42 2.75 -13.20 7.38
C ALA A 42 2.41 -12.24 6.24
N SER A 43 3.38 -11.46 5.76
CA SER A 43 3.25 -10.69 4.53
C SER A 43 2.70 -11.57 3.40
N GLU A 44 1.68 -11.07 2.70
CA GLU A 44 0.96 -11.77 1.65
C GLU A 44 0.74 -10.85 0.44
N TYR A 45 1.03 -11.37 -0.75
CA TYR A 45 0.61 -10.77 -2.00
C TYR A 45 -0.43 -11.64 -2.69
N VAL A 46 -1.52 -11.02 -3.15
CA VAL A 46 -2.55 -11.71 -3.91
C VAL A 46 -2.88 -10.92 -5.17
N ALA A 47 -2.71 -11.58 -6.30
CA ALA A 47 -3.34 -11.18 -7.54
C ALA A 47 -4.82 -11.58 -7.46
N ILE A 48 -5.71 -10.59 -7.57
CA ILE A 48 -7.15 -10.80 -7.50
C ILE A 48 -7.64 -11.08 -8.93
N ASP A 49 -7.91 -12.35 -9.20
CA ASP A 49 -8.62 -12.77 -10.40
C ASP A 49 -10.07 -12.30 -10.31
N VAL A 50 -10.47 -11.46 -11.26
CA VAL A 50 -11.88 -11.10 -11.40
C VAL A 50 -12.57 -12.21 -12.18
N PRO A 51 -13.63 -12.85 -11.64
CA PRO A 51 -14.30 -13.96 -12.29
C PRO A 51 -15.12 -13.47 -13.49
N VAL A 52 -14.46 -13.29 -14.63
CA VAL A 52 -15.08 -12.96 -15.91
C VAL A 52 -14.33 -13.65 -17.03
N ASP A 53 -15.06 -14.02 -18.07
CA ASP A 53 -14.51 -14.68 -19.25
C ASP A 53 -13.33 -13.86 -19.83
N ASP A 54 -12.28 -14.57 -20.29
CA ASP A 54 -10.95 -14.15 -20.79
C ASP A 54 -10.90 -13.04 -21.88
N GLN A 55 -12.00 -12.34 -22.14
CA GLN A 55 -12.15 -11.39 -23.24
C GLN A 55 -12.74 -10.03 -22.81
N THR A 56 -12.97 -9.77 -21.51
CA THR A 56 -14.07 -8.87 -21.15
C THR A 56 -13.87 -7.77 -20.09
N ILE A 57 -12.69 -7.57 -19.49
CA ILE A 57 -12.40 -6.34 -18.71
C ILE A 57 -11.30 -5.55 -19.41
N PHE A 58 -11.70 -4.44 -20.04
CA PHE A 58 -10.74 -3.56 -20.73
C PHE A 58 -10.10 -2.50 -19.83
N THR A 59 -10.59 -2.25 -18.62
CA THR A 59 -10.00 -1.23 -17.72
C THR A 59 -10.64 -1.27 -16.33
N LEU A 60 -9.81 -1.22 -15.27
CA LEU A 60 -10.22 -0.89 -13.90
C LEU A 60 -9.72 0.54 -13.62
N ASP A 61 -10.65 1.49 -13.49
CA ASP A 61 -10.30 2.92 -13.52
C ASP A 61 -10.34 3.62 -12.15
N ILE A 62 -10.94 3.01 -11.12
CA ILE A 62 -11.12 3.67 -9.81
C ILE A 62 -10.83 2.69 -8.68
N ASN A 63 -9.65 2.80 -8.07
CA ASN A 63 -9.20 1.89 -7.04
C ASN A 63 -9.02 2.60 -5.70
N SER A 64 -10.02 2.50 -4.81
CA SER A 64 -9.97 3.06 -3.44
C SER A 64 -9.77 1.93 -2.43
N LEU A 65 -9.17 2.22 -1.28
CA LEU A 65 -8.94 1.27 -0.19
C LEU A 65 -9.44 1.87 1.13
N SER A 66 -10.26 1.13 1.88
CA SER A 66 -10.71 1.55 3.21
C SER A 66 -9.53 1.77 4.16
N ALA A 67 -9.70 2.67 5.14
CA ALA A 67 -8.68 3.00 6.13
C ALA A 67 -8.13 1.77 6.87
N ASP A 68 -9.00 0.81 7.18
CA ASP A 68 -8.65 -0.47 7.83
C ASP A 68 -7.91 -1.47 6.92
N GLY A 69 -7.71 -1.12 5.64
CA GLY A 69 -7.06 -1.95 4.63
C GLY A 69 -7.85 -3.17 4.17
N ASN A 70 -9.06 -3.42 4.68
CA ASN A 70 -9.76 -4.67 4.40
C ASN A 70 -10.68 -4.61 3.18
N THR A 71 -11.01 -3.42 2.66
CA THR A 71 -11.97 -3.24 1.55
C THR A 71 -11.37 -2.44 0.40
N GLY A 72 -11.09 -3.13 -0.70
CA GLY A 72 -10.70 -2.53 -1.98
C GLY A 72 -11.91 -2.34 -2.89
N LEU A 73 -11.94 -1.22 -3.60
CA LEU A 73 -13.01 -0.86 -4.53
C LEU A 73 -12.46 -0.80 -5.94
N ALA A 74 -13.18 -1.30 -6.93
CA ALA A 74 -12.85 -1.08 -8.33
C ALA A 74 -14.07 -0.84 -9.21
N LYS A 75 -13.91 -0.13 -10.33
CA LYS A 75 -14.92 -0.06 -11.38
C LYS A 75 -14.62 -1.09 -12.46
N PHE A 76 -15.59 -1.91 -12.85
CA PHE A 76 -15.46 -2.75 -14.04
C PHE A 76 -16.26 -2.18 -15.20
N ASN A 77 -15.69 -2.27 -16.41
CA ASN A 77 -16.33 -1.83 -17.64
C ASN A 77 -17.24 -2.93 -18.24
N PRO A 78 -18.22 -2.56 -19.09
CA PRO A 78 -19.19 -3.50 -19.62
C PRO A 78 -18.51 -4.49 -20.56
N GLY A 79 -18.99 -5.72 -20.53
CA GLY A 79 -18.54 -6.83 -21.36
C GLY A 79 -19.69 -7.64 -21.94
N VAL A 80 -19.38 -8.68 -22.72
CA VAL A 80 -20.38 -9.63 -23.26
C VAL A 80 -21.26 -10.23 -22.14
N THR A 81 -20.66 -10.50 -20.98
CA THR A 81 -21.35 -11.08 -19.80
C THR A 81 -22.01 -10.01 -18.93
N PHE A 82 -21.55 -8.75 -19.01
CA PHE A 82 -22.05 -7.62 -18.21
C PHE A 82 -22.39 -6.44 -19.13
N PRO A 83 -23.65 -6.30 -19.57
CA PRO A 83 -24.03 -5.27 -20.55
C PRO A 83 -23.86 -3.83 -20.04
N SER A 84 -23.60 -3.64 -18.74
CA SER A 84 -23.39 -2.35 -18.07
C SER A 84 -22.14 -2.38 -17.18
N SER A 85 -21.51 -1.21 -16.99
CA SER A 85 -20.43 -1.03 -16.00
C SER A 85 -20.97 -1.18 -14.59
N GLY A 86 -20.17 -1.74 -13.69
CA GLY A 86 -20.54 -1.89 -12.29
C GLY A 86 -19.38 -1.66 -11.34
N MET A 87 -19.61 -2.06 -10.10
CA MET A 87 -18.69 -1.92 -8.99
C MET A 87 -18.20 -3.30 -8.57
N LEU A 88 -16.90 -3.43 -8.40
CA LEU A 88 -16.23 -4.58 -7.83
C LEU A 88 -15.79 -4.22 -6.41
N ILE A 89 -16.16 -5.04 -5.45
CA ILE A 89 -15.77 -4.89 -4.05
C ILE A 89 -14.91 -6.10 -3.69
N TYR A 90 -13.68 -5.84 -3.31
CA TYR A 90 -12.79 -6.81 -2.71
C TYR A 90 -12.84 -6.65 -1.19
N ARG A 91 -13.09 -7.74 -0.46
CA ARG A 91 -12.96 -7.77 1.00
C ARG A 91 -12.00 -8.87 1.40
N TYR A 92 -11.10 -8.55 2.33
CA TYR A 92 -10.10 -9.52 2.77
C TYR A 92 -10.76 -10.80 3.31
N GLY A 93 -10.31 -11.95 2.80
CA GLY A 93 -10.85 -13.26 3.17
C GLY A 93 -12.21 -13.62 2.55
N GLU A 94 -12.80 -12.75 1.72
CA GLU A 94 -14.04 -13.01 1.00
C GLU A 94 -13.80 -13.19 -0.51
N GLU A 95 -14.76 -13.80 -1.20
CA GLU A 95 -14.80 -13.76 -2.67
C GLU A 95 -15.13 -12.34 -3.14
N VAL A 96 -14.64 -11.99 -4.33
CA VAL A 96 -14.92 -10.70 -4.97
C VAL A 96 -16.42 -10.53 -5.19
N GLU A 97 -16.98 -9.44 -4.67
CA GLU A 97 -18.39 -9.09 -4.84
C GLU A 97 -18.55 -8.18 -6.07
N LEU A 98 -19.40 -8.60 -7.02
CA LEU A 98 -19.76 -7.80 -8.18
C LEU A 98 -21.15 -7.19 -7.98
N VAL A 99 -21.22 -5.87 -8.00
CA VAL A 99 -22.45 -5.10 -7.82
C VAL A 99 -22.79 -4.40 -9.14
N SER A 100 -23.96 -4.73 -9.70
CA SER A 100 -24.49 -4.08 -10.89
C SER A 100 -25.34 -2.85 -10.55
N ALA A 101 -25.52 -1.96 -11.53
CA ALA A 101 -26.42 -0.82 -11.38
C ALA A 101 -27.86 -1.27 -11.05
N PRO A 102 -28.57 -0.58 -10.16
CA PRO A 102 -29.97 -0.89 -9.85
C PRO A 102 -30.90 -0.54 -11.04
N ASN A 103 -32.13 -1.04 -11.01
CA ASN A 103 -33.13 -0.77 -12.06
C ASN A 103 -33.29 0.73 -12.31
N GLY A 104 -33.32 1.14 -13.57
CA GLY A 104 -33.38 2.55 -13.98
C GLY A 104 -32.01 3.21 -14.08
N TYR A 105 -30.91 2.47 -13.90
CA TYR A 105 -29.54 2.95 -14.05
C TYR A 105 -28.70 2.00 -14.92
N SER A 106 -27.87 2.59 -15.78
CA SER A 106 -27.09 1.91 -16.82
C SER A 106 -25.62 1.69 -16.46
N SER A 107 -25.10 2.37 -15.43
CA SER A 107 -23.72 2.18 -14.98
C SER A 107 -23.49 2.67 -13.55
N LEU A 108 -22.52 2.06 -12.87
CA LEU A 108 -21.96 2.55 -11.61
C LEU A 108 -20.56 3.10 -11.84
N THR A 109 -20.25 4.18 -11.13
CA THR A 109 -18.91 4.74 -11.01
C THR A 109 -18.62 4.92 -9.52
N PRO A 110 -18.10 3.87 -8.85
CA PRO A 110 -17.65 3.98 -7.46
C PRO A 110 -16.58 5.06 -7.33
N ARG A 111 -16.52 5.74 -6.18
CA ARG A 111 -15.53 6.80 -5.92
C ARG A 111 -14.74 6.56 -4.65
N ASN A 112 -15.44 6.28 -3.55
CA ASN A 112 -14.83 6.25 -2.23
C ASN A 112 -15.58 5.29 -1.30
N VAL A 113 -14.95 4.88 -0.22
CA VAL A 113 -15.44 3.87 0.74
C VAL A 113 -15.20 4.39 2.16
N SER A 114 -16.05 4.06 3.13
CA SER A 114 -15.82 4.42 4.55
C SER A 114 -14.60 3.70 5.12
N GLY A 115 -14.13 4.15 6.30
CA GLY A 115 -12.92 3.64 6.94
C GLY A 115 -13.00 2.16 7.31
N ASP A 116 -14.20 1.68 7.65
CA ASP A 116 -14.53 0.28 7.94
C ASP A 116 -14.94 -0.53 6.70
N GLY A 117 -14.95 0.09 5.51
CA GLY A 117 -15.37 -0.59 4.29
C GLY A 117 -16.88 -0.80 4.13
N SER A 118 -17.73 -0.39 5.07
CA SER A 118 -19.15 -0.78 5.10
C SER A 118 -20.04 0.06 4.18
N ARG A 119 -19.63 1.29 3.86
CA ARG A 119 -20.37 2.26 3.06
C ARG A 119 -19.54 2.72 1.86
N ILE A 120 -20.16 2.79 0.69
CA ILE A 120 -19.51 3.19 -0.56
C ILE A 120 -20.28 4.33 -1.21
N VAL A 121 -19.56 5.32 -1.72
CA VAL A 121 -20.15 6.43 -2.47
C VAL A 121 -19.64 6.49 -3.89
N GLY A 122 -20.44 7.07 -4.76
CA GLY A 122 -20.10 7.28 -6.16
C GLY A 122 -21.22 7.94 -6.93
N SER A 123 -21.21 7.72 -8.24
CA SER A 123 -22.29 8.17 -9.12
C SER A 123 -22.84 7.02 -9.97
N MET A 124 -24.14 7.04 -10.21
CA MET A 124 -24.84 6.09 -11.08
C MET A 124 -25.53 6.83 -12.23
N THR A 125 -25.43 6.29 -13.44
CA THR A 125 -26.00 6.94 -14.65
C THR A 125 -27.40 6.45 -14.92
N ARG A 126 -28.39 7.35 -14.90
CA ARG A 126 -29.80 7.06 -15.12
C ARG A 126 -30.08 6.61 -16.55
N GLU A 127 -30.92 5.60 -16.69
CA GLU A 127 -31.43 5.14 -17.98
C GLU A 127 -32.41 6.18 -18.57
N GLY A 128 -32.29 6.44 -19.86
CA GLY A 128 -33.17 7.35 -20.59
C GLY A 128 -32.54 8.71 -20.88
N ASP A 129 -32.22 9.50 -19.84
CA ASP A 129 -31.64 10.85 -20.00
C ASP A 129 -30.11 10.90 -19.88
N GLY A 130 -29.48 9.84 -19.35
CA GLY A 130 -28.03 9.75 -19.17
C GLY A 130 -27.48 10.65 -18.06
N THR A 131 -28.35 11.22 -17.21
CA THR A 131 -27.92 12.03 -16.07
C THR A 131 -27.32 11.16 -14.97
N ALA A 132 -26.36 11.68 -14.20
CA ALA A 132 -25.78 10.95 -13.08
C ALA A 132 -26.41 11.38 -11.75
N ASP A 133 -26.78 10.42 -10.91
CA ASP A 133 -27.15 10.67 -9.51
C ASP A 133 -26.00 10.22 -8.60
N GLY A 134 -25.77 10.98 -7.53
CA GLY A 134 -24.91 10.54 -6.44
C GLY A 134 -25.55 9.35 -5.73
N TYR A 135 -24.74 8.48 -5.13
CA TYR A 135 -25.28 7.40 -4.31
C TYR A 135 -24.46 7.15 -3.05
N LEU A 136 -25.17 6.61 -2.05
CA LEU A 136 -24.61 5.88 -0.92
C LEU A 136 -25.05 4.42 -1.05
N TRP A 137 -24.13 3.48 -0.95
CA TRP A 137 -24.38 2.04 -0.98
C TRP A 137 -23.89 1.39 0.30
N SER A 138 -24.66 0.42 0.80
CA SER A 138 -24.23 -0.53 1.84
C SER A 138 -24.79 -1.91 1.54
N ARG A 139 -24.11 -2.95 2.01
CA ARG A 139 -24.54 -4.35 1.80
C ARG A 139 -25.96 -4.60 2.38
N ASP A 140 -26.29 -3.97 3.50
CA ASP A 140 -27.55 -4.18 4.21
C ASP A 140 -28.72 -3.37 3.63
N ASN A 141 -28.47 -2.16 3.14
CA ASN A 141 -29.54 -1.25 2.69
C ASN A 141 -29.61 -1.06 1.17
N GLY A 142 -28.63 -1.59 0.42
CA GLY A 142 -28.53 -1.37 -1.02
C GLY A 142 -28.22 0.08 -1.36
N PHE A 143 -28.75 0.56 -2.50
CA PHE A 143 -28.52 1.92 -3.00
C PHE A 143 -29.51 2.93 -2.41
N GLN A 144 -28.96 3.96 -1.79
CA GLN A 144 -29.64 5.21 -1.50
C GLN A 144 -29.20 6.26 -2.51
N VAL A 145 -30.16 6.77 -3.28
CA VAL A 145 -29.94 7.85 -4.23
C VAL A 145 -29.74 9.16 -3.47
N LEU A 146 -28.66 9.85 -3.78
CA LEU A 146 -28.30 11.17 -3.24
C LEU A 146 -28.50 12.21 -4.35
N SER A 147 -29.73 12.69 -4.51
CA SER A 147 -30.06 13.81 -5.40
C SER A 147 -30.48 15.02 -4.54
N PRO A 148 -29.72 16.13 -4.58
CA PRO A 148 -30.13 17.37 -3.93
C PRO A 148 -31.45 17.94 -4.51
N PRO A 149 -32.17 18.80 -3.77
CA PRO A 149 -33.53 19.23 -4.11
C PRO A 149 -33.66 20.12 -5.36
N ASP A 150 -32.56 20.61 -5.91
CA ASP A 150 -32.48 21.56 -7.03
C ASP A 150 -32.81 20.95 -8.41
N GLY A 151 -33.01 19.64 -8.49
CA GLY A 151 -33.93 19.02 -9.45
C GLY A 151 -33.49 18.97 -10.91
N GLY A 152 -32.23 19.25 -11.24
CA GLY A 152 -31.72 19.03 -12.59
C GLY A 152 -30.20 19.12 -12.72
N GLY A 153 -29.58 18.08 -13.27
CA GLY A 153 -28.15 18.01 -13.55
C GLY A 153 -27.53 16.68 -13.19
N ASN A 154 -26.21 16.54 -13.39
CA ASN A 154 -25.48 15.41 -12.82
C ASN A 154 -25.02 15.75 -11.41
N HIS A 155 -25.23 14.84 -10.48
CA HIS A 155 -24.79 14.88 -9.10
C HIS A 155 -23.77 13.78 -8.87
N PHE A 156 -22.67 14.11 -8.22
CA PHE A 156 -21.58 13.18 -7.99
C PHE A 156 -21.28 13.13 -6.50
N ALA A 157 -21.60 12.03 -5.83
CA ALA A 157 -21.06 11.76 -4.50
C ALA A 157 -19.58 11.39 -4.68
N ARG A 158 -18.69 12.21 -4.13
CA ARG A 158 -17.25 12.06 -4.34
C ARG A 158 -16.60 11.36 -3.16
N LEU A 159 -16.94 11.77 -1.95
CA LEU A 159 -16.20 11.46 -0.74
C LEU A 159 -17.13 11.05 0.40
N ILE A 160 -16.62 10.20 1.28
CA ILE A 160 -17.31 9.74 2.49
C ILE A 160 -16.32 9.80 3.66
N SER A 161 -16.77 10.23 4.83
CA SER A 161 -15.95 10.23 6.05
C SER A 161 -15.60 8.81 6.48
N SER A 162 -14.52 8.65 7.24
CA SER A 162 -14.10 7.34 7.75
C SER A 162 -15.17 6.67 8.63
N ASP A 163 -15.97 7.45 9.37
CA ASP A 163 -17.13 6.96 10.13
C ASP A 163 -18.37 6.65 9.27
N GLY A 164 -18.35 6.98 7.97
CA GLY A 164 -19.42 6.71 7.03
C GLY A 164 -20.67 7.60 7.17
N LEU A 165 -20.62 8.65 8.01
CA LEU A 165 -21.79 9.46 8.36
C LEU A 165 -21.93 10.74 7.53
N THR A 166 -20.83 11.23 6.94
CA THR A 166 -20.79 12.46 6.17
C THR A 166 -20.34 12.18 4.74
N ILE A 167 -21.09 12.70 3.77
CA ILE A 167 -20.80 12.56 2.35
C ILE A 167 -20.69 13.95 1.74
N LEU A 168 -19.65 14.18 0.94
CA LEU A 168 -19.54 15.37 0.12
C LEU A 168 -19.66 15.02 -1.36
N GLY A 169 -20.25 15.93 -2.10
CA GLY A 169 -20.42 15.79 -3.54
C GLY A 169 -20.54 17.12 -4.25
N GLU A 170 -20.55 17.04 -5.58
CA GLU A 170 -20.65 18.19 -6.48
C GLU A 170 -21.75 17.98 -7.51
N THR A 171 -22.14 19.08 -8.15
CA THR A 171 -22.94 19.09 -9.37
C THR A 171 -22.10 19.56 -10.56
N VAL A 172 -22.59 19.34 -11.78
CA VAL A 172 -21.93 19.85 -13.02
C VAL A 172 -21.76 21.37 -13.02
N GLN A 173 -22.58 22.09 -12.25
CA GLN A 173 -22.50 23.55 -12.16
C GLN A 173 -21.50 24.02 -11.09
N GLU A 174 -20.68 23.12 -10.56
CA GLU A 174 -19.72 23.38 -9.47
C GLU A 174 -20.43 23.85 -8.17
N HIS A 175 -21.65 23.37 -7.94
CA HIS A 175 -22.29 23.50 -6.62
C HIS A 175 -21.84 22.32 -5.77
N TYR A 176 -21.34 22.61 -4.58
CA TYR A 176 -20.90 21.59 -3.64
C TYR A 176 -21.96 21.38 -2.58
N TRP A 177 -22.11 20.13 -2.16
CA TRP A 177 -23.11 19.74 -1.19
C TRP A 177 -22.51 18.79 -0.17
N LYS A 178 -23.00 18.92 1.06
CA LYS A 178 -22.80 17.99 2.16
C LYS A 178 -24.10 17.23 2.38
N TRP A 179 -23.99 15.95 2.68
CA TRP A 179 -25.08 15.11 3.10
C TRP A 179 -24.73 14.39 4.40
N THR A 180 -25.66 14.38 5.34
CA THR A 180 -25.62 13.50 6.52
C THR A 180 -26.95 12.78 6.66
N GLU A 181 -26.94 11.62 7.30
CA GLU A 181 -28.18 10.87 7.55
C GLU A 181 -29.14 11.64 8.47
N ALA A 182 -28.61 12.44 9.40
CA ALA A 182 -29.39 13.22 10.36
C ALA A 182 -30.01 14.49 9.76
N ASP A 183 -29.24 15.21 8.92
CA ASP A 183 -29.61 16.56 8.47
C ASP A 183 -30.02 16.60 6.99
N GLY A 184 -29.79 15.53 6.25
CA GLY A 184 -30.02 15.47 4.81
C GLY A 184 -29.04 16.36 4.05
N PHE A 185 -29.53 16.99 2.97
CA PHE A 185 -28.70 17.83 2.11
C PHE A 185 -28.50 19.23 2.67
N TYR A 186 -27.24 19.67 2.64
CA TYR A 186 -26.81 21.01 2.95
C TYR A 186 -25.94 21.52 1.79
N GLU A 187 -26.40 22.56 1.09
CA GLU A 187 -25.60 23.23 0.07
C GLU A 187 -24.49 24.04 0.75
N LEU A 188 -23.25 23.86 0.30
CA LEU A 188 -22.13 24.61 0.84
C LEU A 188 -22.16 26.05 0.28
N PRO A 189 -21.95 27.11 1.10
CA PRO A 189 -22.11 28.50 0.67
C PRO A 189 -21.25 28.90 -0.55
N ILE A 190 -21.82 29.73 -1.43
CA ILE A 190 -21.27 30.10 -2.77
C ILE A 190 -20.14 31.16 -2.69
N ASP A 191 -19.95 31.88 -1.57
CA ASP A 191 -18.83 32.85 -1.43
C ASP A 191 -17.43 32.19 -1.49
N TYR A 192 -17.39 30.86 -1.57
CA TYR A 192 -16.21 30.03 -1.76
C TYR A 192 -15.99 29.62 -3.24
N GLN A 193 -16.58 30.34 -4.22
CA GLN A 193 -16.28 30.16 -5.65
C GLN A 193 -14.84 30.54 -6.00
N ILE A 194 -13.94 29.65 -5.65
CA ILE A 194 -12.62 29.53 -6.26
C ILE A 194 -12.73 28.34 -7.23
N VAL A 195 -12.70 28.67 -8.51
CA VAL A 195 -12.73 27.79 -9.69
C VAL A 195 -11.90 26.52 -9.45
N GLY A 196 -12.53 25.36 -9.19
CA GLY A 196 -11.75 24.12 -9.05
C GLY A 196 -12.54 22.86 -8.67
N SER A 197 -12.09 21.72 -9.20
CA SER A 197 -12.69 20.40 -8.96
C SER A 197 -12.45 19.88 -7.54
N MET A 198 -13.39 19.16 -6.94
CA MET A 198 -13.07 18.29 -5.80
C MET A 198 -12.05 17.22 -6.25
N SER A 199 -10.93 17.10 -5.54
CA SER A 199 -10.01 15.98 -5.73
C SER A 199 -10.57 14.74 -5.03
N ASP A 200 -10.47 13.57 -5.68
CA ASP A 200 -10.68 12.28 -5.02
C ASP A 200 -9.67 12.18 -3.86
N THR A 201 -10.07 12.38 -2.60
CA THR A 201 -9.22 12.11 -1.42
C THR A 201 -9.36 10.64 -1.01
N THR A 202 -8.41 10.12 -0.23
CA THR A 202 -8.51 8.76 0.33
C THR A 202 -9.63 8.67 1.39
N PRO A 203 -10.23 7.49 1.59
CA PRO A 203 -11.19 7.16 2.69
C PRO A 203 -10.78 7.62 4.10
N ASN A 204 -9.49 7.84 4.24
CA ASN A 204 -8.73 8.06 5.44
C ASN A 204 -8.73 9.54 5.86
N SER A 205 -9.21 10.42 4.97
CA SER A 205 -9.15 11.86 5.20
C SER A 205 -10.32 12.39 6.04
N SER A 206 -10.01 13.07 7.13
CA SER A 206 -11.01 13.85 7.90
C SER A 206 -11.34 15.19 7.23
N SER A 207 -10.79 15.46 6.06
CA SER A 207 -10.62 16.80 5.52
C SER A 207 -10.63 16.76 3.99
N ILE A 208 -11.15 17.80 3.33
CA ILE A 208 -11.41 17.85 1.90
C ILE A 208 -10.97 19.21 1.35
N LEU A 209 -10.26 19.25 0.23
CA LEU A 209 -9.79 20.51 -0.36
C LEU A 209 -10.74 21.03 -1.44
N PHE A 210 -11.11 22.30 -1.32
CA PHE A 210 -11.75 23.14 -2.32
C PHE A 210 -10.72 24.11 -2.84
N SER A 211 -10.16 23.87 -4.04
CA SER A 211 -9.25 24.77 -4.79
C SER A 211 -8.09 25.42 -4.00
N ASN A 212 -8.36 26.26 -2.99
CA ASN A 212 -7.39 26.89 -2.09
C ASN A 212 -7.72 26.73 -0.58
N ALA A 213 -8.64 25.84 -0.18
CA ALA A 213 -9.06 25.69 1.21
C ALA A 213 -9.35 24.22 1.58
N VAL A 214 -8.87 23.77 2.74
CA VAL A 214 -9.22 22.51 3.37
C VAL A 214 -10.45 22.72 4.25
N TYR A 215 -11.54 22.04 3.92
CA TYR A 215 -12.71 21.85 4.75
C TYR A 215 -12.55 20.58 5.57
N HIS A 216 -12.45 20.72 6.88
CA HIS A 216 -12.46 19.61 7.81
C HIS A 216 -13.89 19.14 8.04
N MET A 217 -14.09 17.84 8.18
CA MET A 217 -15.41 17.23 8.42
C MET A 217 -16.06 17.72 9.73
N ASP A 218 -15.26 18.25 10.67
CA ASP A 218 -15.70 18.94 11.89
C ASP A 218 -16.24 20.37 11.66
N GLY A 219 -16.19 20.88 10.42
CA GLY A 219 -16.66 22.20 10.03
C GLY A 219 -15.60 23.30 10.04
N ARG A 220 -14.35 23.01 10.40
CA ARG A 220 -13.23 23.95 10.27
C ARG A 220 -12.85 24.15 8.79
N ILE A 221 -12.42 25.37 8.43
CA ILE A 221 -11.90 25.68 7.09
C ILE A 221 -10.52 26.32 7.24
N GLU A 222 -9.52 25.78 6.54
CA GLU A 222 -8.15 26.29 6.50
C GLU A 222 -7.77 26.64 5.07
N PHE A 223 -7.10 27.77 4.83
CA PHE A 223 -6.67 28.13 3.47
C PHE A 223 -5.29 27.54 3.17
N VAL A 224 -5.13 26.91 2.01
CA VAL A 224 -3.84 26.47 1.48
C VAL A 224 -3.20 27.64 0.73
N PRO A 225 -2.08 28.18 1.23
CA PRO A 225 -1.42 29.28 0.55
C PRO A 225 -0.75 28.78 -0.75
N GLY A 226 -0.79 29.60 -1.82
CA GLY A 226 0.00 29.34 -3.04
C GLY A 226 -0.70 29.33 -4.41
N ILE A 227 -1.92 29.88 -4.56
CA ILE A 227 -2.60 29.97 -5.88
C ILE A 227 -2.66 31.42 -6.40
N GLU A 228 -1.80 32.31 -5.89
CA GLU A 228 -1.79 33.70 -6.36
C GLU A 228 -1.04 33.92 -7.70
N ASP A 229 -0.22 32.95 -8.18
CA ASP A 229 0.70 33.14 -9.31
C ASP A 229 0.58 32.12 -10.48
N GLY A 230 -0.64 31.70 -10.85
CA GLY A 230 -0.85 30.91 -12.09
C GLY A 230 -0.51 29.41 -12.01
N LEU A 231 0.01 28.95 -10.87
CA LEU A 231 0.21 27.54 -10.56
C LEU A 231 -1.13 26.82 -10.34
N ARG A 232 -1.39 25.71 -11.07
CA ARG A 232 -2.54 24.84 -10.83
C ARG A 232 -2.08 23.56 -10.15
N TRP A 233 -2.65 23.25 -8.99
CA TRP A 233 -2.34 22.04 -8.25
C TRP A 233 -3.46 21.01 -8.44
N ARG A 234 -3.10 19.75 -8.69
CA ARG A 234 -4.05 18.63 -8.61
C ARG A 234 -3.79 17.84 -7.35
N LEU A 235 -4.51 18.16 -6.28
CA LEU A 235 -4.52 17.34 -5.07
C LEU A 235 -5.00 15.91 -5.38
N ARG A 236 -4.45 14.94 -4.67
CA ARG A 236 -4.74 13.50 -4.81
C ARG A 236 -5.05 12.83 -3.48
N SER A 237 -4.46 13.29 -2.39
CA SER A 237 -4.73 12.71 -1.07
C SER A 237 -4.36 13.70 0.03
N ILE A 238 -4.97 13.56 1.20
CA ILE A 238 -4.69 14.33 2.41
C ILE A 238 -4.65 13.38 3.61
N SER A 239 -3.84 13.69 4.62
CA SER A 239 -3.67 12.88 5.83
C SER A 239 -4.93 12.93 6.69
N ALA A 240 -5.09 11.95 7.59
CA ALA A 240 -6.25 11.83 8.45
C ALA A 240 -6.38 13.02 9.43
N ASP A 241 -5.28 13.62 9.85
CA ASP A 241 -5.26 14.83 10.67
C ASP A 241 -5.42 16.13 9.86
N GLY A 242 -5.42 16.03 8.53
CA GLY A 242 -5.47 17.18 7.62
C GLY A 242 -4.16 17.97 7.53
N ARG A 243 -3.07 17.50 8.13
CA ARG A 243 -1.79 18.20 8.20
C ARG A 243 -1.00 18.14 6.89
N TYR A 244 -1.08 17.04 6.15
CA TYR A 244 -0.32 16.84 4.92
C TYR A 244 -1.21 16.56 3.74
N ALA A 245 -0.79 17.03 2.58
CA ALA A 245 -1.48 16.84 1.32
C ALA A 245 -0.48 16.42 0.22
N SER A 246 -0.96 15.67 -0.77
CA SER A 246 -0.14 15.20 -1.90
C SER A 246 -0.87 15.33 -3.22
N GLY A 247 -0.12 15.52 -4.30
CA GLY A 247 -0.73 15.82 -5.60
C GLY A 247 0.28 15.98 -6.72
N LEU A 248 -0.10 16.74 -7.73
CA LEU A 248 0.73 17.09 -8.87
C LEU A 248 0.79 18.60 -9.05
N LEU A 249 1.99 19.10 -9.34
CA LEU A 249 2.23 20.50 -9.71
C LEU A 249 2.05 20.67 -11.23
N ASP A 250 1.03 21.38 -11.67
CA ASP A 250 0.75 21.68 -13.08
C ASP A 250 1.08 23.17 -13.35
N LEU A 251 2.10 23.42 -14.15
CA LEU A 251 2.74 24.74 -14.32
C LEU A 251 2.31 25.51 -15.60
N ASP A 252 1.41 24.99 -16.46
CA ASP A 252 0.56 25.68 -17.50
C ASP A 252 0.15 24.68 -18.63
N GLY A 253 -1.10 24.21 -18.83
CA GLY A 253 -2.30 24.82 -19.46
C GLY A 253 -2.68 24.15 -20.84
N PRO A 254 -3.89 24.25 -21.46
CA PRO A 254 -5.26 24.53 -21.01
C PRO A 254 -6.25 23.34 -21.26
N TYR A 255 -7.52 23.56 -20.91
CA TYR A 255 -8.70 22.88 -21.44
C TYR A 255 -8.54 22.54 -22.94
N PHE A 256 -8.68 21.27 -23.35
CA PHE A 256 -8.68 20.87 -24.76
C PHE A 256 -10.10 20.85 -25.32
N PRO A 257 -10.49 21.84 -26.16
CA PRO A 257 -11.48 21.61 -27.19
C PRO A 257 -10.85 21.91 -28.56
N GLY A 258 -10.10 20.94 -29.10
CA GLY A 258 -9.78 20.84 -30.52
C GLY A 258 -8.79 21.84 -31.16
N LEU A 259 -8.05 21.31 -32.15
CA LEU A 259 -7.34 21.99 -33.25
C LEU A 259 -5.89 22.50 -33.03
N ASP A 260 -4.95 21.69 -33.52
CA ASP A 260 -3.73 21.99 -34.31
C ASP A 260 -2.93 23.29 -34.06
N GLY A 261 -1.82 23.14 -33.33
CA GLY A 261 -0.64 24.01 -33.44
C GLY A 261 0.39 23.75 -32.32
N PRO A 262 1.71 23.61 -32.61
CA PRO A 262 2.73 23.49 -31.56
C PRO A 262 2.99 24.85 -30.90
N PRO A 263 3.36 24.87 -29.59
CA PRO A 263 3.57 26.11 -28.83
C PRO A 263 4.81 26.89 -29.32
N PRO A 264 4.86 28.21 -29.07
CA PRO A 264 5.98 29.06 -29.46
C PRO A 264 7.25 28.75 -28.66
N ALA A 265 8.39 28.80 -29.36
CA ALA A 265 9.70 28.26 -28.96
C ALA A 265 10.45 29.00 -27.81
N THR A 266 9.77 29.63 -26.87
CA THR A 266 10.41 30.39 -25.77
C THR A 266 10.01 29.97 -24.36
N TYR A 267 9.25 28.90 -24.18
CA TYR A 267 9.08 28.28 -22.86
C TYR A 267 10.15 27.21 -22.66
N THR A 268 11.03 27.44 -21.68
CA THR A 268 11.91 26.40 -21.15
C THR A 268 11.06 25.56 -20.21
N VAL A 269 10.71 24.36 -20.65
CA VAL A 269 10.01 23.34 -19.86
C VAL A 269 10.88 23.08 -18.63
N SER A 270 10.37 23.32 -17.43
CA SER A 270 11.17 23.06 -16.22
C SER A 270 11.25 21.54 -16.00
N GLU A 271 12.40 21.03 -15.59
CA GLU A 271 12.69 19.58 -15.48
C GLU A 271 11.81 18.83 -14.47
N HIS A 272 10.85 19.50 -13.80
CA HIS A 272 10.04 18.99 -12.68
C HIS A 272 8.52 19.05 -12.90
N GLU A 273 8.02 19.35 -14.11
CA GLU A 273 6.59 19.58 -14.40
C GLU A 273 5.64 18.37 -14.21
N TRP A 274 6.17 17.19 -13.87
CA TRP A 274 5.39 15.97 -13.70
C TRP A 274 5.76 15.17 -12.46
N GLU A 275 6.35 15.83 -11.46
CA GLU A 275 6.68 15.19 -10.20
C GLU A 275 5.52 15.28 -9.21
N ALA A 276 5.28 14.18 -8.51
CA ALA A 276 4.40 14.16 -7.36
C ALA A 276 4.98 15.07 -6.28
N VAL A 277 4.09 15.72 -5.54
CA VAL A 277 4.45 16.65 -4.47
C VAL A 277 3.75 16.28 -3.18
N ARG A 278 4.36 16.64 -2.06
CA ARG A 278 3.77 16.67 -0.71
C ARG A 278 3.92 18.06 -0.13
N TRP A 279 2.97 18.47 0.70
CA TRP A 279 3.07 19.73 1.42
C TRP A 279 2.35 19.67 2.76
N GLU A 280 2.80 20.52 3.68
CA GLU A 280 2.13 20.75 4.97
C GLU A 280 1.05 21.83 4.81
N VAL A 281 -0.19 21.46 5.13
CA VAL A 281 -1.37 22.32 5.01
C VAL A 281 -1.21 23.57 5.87
N GLY A 282 -1.59 24.72 5.31
CA GLY A 282 -1.43 26.02 5.97
C GLY A 282 -0.01 26.60 5.89
N THR A 283 0.93 25.91 5.25
CA THR A 283 2.30 26.39 5.03
C THR A 283 2.62 26.50 3.53
N ASN A 284 3.70 27.22 3.20
CA ASN A 284 4.29 27.21 1.85
C ASN A 284 5.41 26.16 1.71
N ASN A 285 5.45 25.15 2.59
CA ASN A 285 6.48 24.12 2.57
C ASN A 285 6.04 23.00 1.63
N PHE A 286 6.63 23.00 0.43
CA PHE A 286 6.42 21.97 -0.58
C PHE A 286 7.67 21.10 -0.71
N GLU A 287 7.42 19.80 -0.85
CA GLU A 287 8.42 18.77 -1.05
C GLU A 287 8.13 18.06 -2.37
N LEU A 288 9.10 18.08 -3.28
CA LEU A 288 9.06 17.24 -4.47
C LEU A 288 9.35 15.81 -4.04
N LEU A 289 8.47 14.87 -4.37
CA LEU A 289 8.68 13.45 -4.04
C LEU A 289 9.76 12.81 -4.93
N GLY A 290 10.16 13.52 -6.00
CA GLY A 290 11.07 13.01 -7.01
C GLY A 290 10.39 12.04 -7.98
N ASN A 291 11.22 11.27 -8.66
CA ASN A 291 10.83 10.30 -9.68
C ASN A 291 11.78 9.09 -9.62
N LEU A 292 11.53 8.05 -10.42
CA LEU A 292 12.42 6.87 -10.50
C LEU A 292 13.57 7.04 -11.50
N SER A 293 13.93 8.26 -11.93
CA SER A 293 14.96 8.45 -12.97
C SER A 293 16.35 7.96 -12.57
N GLU A 294 16.68 7.98 -11.27
CA GLU A 294 17.96 7.50 -10.74
C GLU A 294 18.07 5.97 -10.80
N SER A 295 16.97 5.26 -10.55
CA SER A 295 16.92 3.79 -10.57
C SER A 295 16.48 3.23 -11.92
N ARG A 296 15.76 4.00 -12.74
CA ARG A 296 15.22 3.61 -14.05
C ARG A 296 15.29 4.74 -15.08
N SER A 297 16.17 4.55 -16.06
CA SER A 297 16.31 5.47 -17.20
C SER A 297 14.97 5.69 -17.93
N GLY A 298 14.57 6.95 -18.09
CA GLY A 298 13.34 7.36 -18.79
C GLY A 298 12.13 7.59 -17.88
N TYR A 299 12.22 7.35 -16.57
CA TYR A 299 11.14 7.63 -15.62
C TYR A 299 11.21 9.09 -15.16
N ASP A 300 10.66 9.99 -15.98
CA ASP A 300 10.69 11.44 -15.78
C ASP A 300 9.41 12.00 -15.14
N ARG A 301 8.48 11.13 -14.73
CA ARG A 301 7.18 11.50 -14.14
C ARG A 301 6.81 10.65 -12.95
N SER A 302 6.11 11.24 -12.00
CA SER A 302 5.52 10.55 -10.85
C SER A 302 4.16 11.13 -10.46
N HIS A 303 3.33 10.28 -9.88
CA HIS A 303 1.96 10.62 -9.51
C HIS A 303 1.62 9.99 -8.17
N ALA A 304 1.33 10.81 -7.15
CA ALA A 304 0.73 10.35 -5.90
C ALA A 304 -0.72 9.92 -6.13
N ARG A 305 -1.14 8.84 -5.46
CA ARG A 305 -2.52 8.32 -5.50
C ARG A 305 -3.17 8.27 -4.13
N ALA A 306 -2.42 7.87 -3.11
CA ALA A 306 -2.92 7.73 -1.75
C ALA A 306 -1.80 7.97 -0.73
N MET A 307 -2.17 8.29 0.51
CA MET A 307 -1.23 8.42 1.63
C MET A 307 -1.79 7.79 2.91
N SER A 308 -0.90 7.44 3.83
CA SER A 308 -1.22 6.96 5.18
C SER A 308 -1.87 8.03 6.07
N ALA A 309 -2.45 7.63 7.19
CA ALA A 309 -3.13 8.53 8.14
C ALA A 309 -2.28 9.72 8.57
N ASP A 310 -0.99 9.51 8.76
CA ASP A 310 -0.01 10.49 9.21
C ASP A 310 0.68 11.25 8.05
N GLY A 311 0.35 10.91 6.80
CA GLY A 311 0.96 11.51 5.61
C GLY A 311 2.46 11.26 5.45
N GLN A 312 3.02 10.27 6.16
CA GLN A 312 4.44 9.90 6.07
C GLN A 312 4.74 8.98 4.90
N VAL A 313 3.77 8.16 4.48
CA VAL A 313 3.91 7.23 3.35
C VAL A 313 2.94 7.61 2.26
N ILE A 314 3.45 7.74 1.04
CA ILE A 314 2.66 8.04 -0.16
C ILE A 314 2.88 6.93 -1.17
N VAL A 315 1.79 6.41 -1.74
CA VAL A 315 1.85 5.42 -2.83
C VAL A 315 1.29 6.00 -4.12
N GLY A 316 1.76 5.46 -5.24
CA GLY A 316 1.37 5.99 -6.54
C GLY A 316 1.96 5.21 -7.71
N TYR A 317 2.31 5.94 -8.76
CA TYR A 317 3.04 5.39 -9.91
C TYR A 317 4.03 6.39 -10.50
N ALA A 318 5.12 5.89 -11.07
CA ALA A 318 6.10 6.66 -11.82
C ALA A 318 6.31 6.05 -13.20
N GLY A 319 6.73 6.84 -14.19
CA GLY A 319 6.86 6.34 -15.55
C GLY A 319 7.38 7.34 -16.57
N SER A 320 7.41 6.88 -17.83
CA SER A 320 7.96 7.62 -18.98
C SER A 320 6.90 8.19 -19.91
N THR A 321 7.25 9.24 -20.67
CA THR A 321 6.41 9.72 -21.78
C THR A 321 6.29 8.67 -22.89
N GLY A 322 5.11 8.07 -23.03
CA GLY A 322 4.80 7.24 -24.19
C GLY A 322 3.32 6.85 -24.21
N THR A 323 2.74 6.75 -25.41
CA THR A 323 1.46 6.08 -25.57
C THR A 323 1.60 4.62 -25.15
N CYS A 324 0.46 3.97 -24.92
CA CYS A 324 0.22 2.54 -24.79
C CYS A 324 1.26 1.55 -25.37
N SER A 325 1.96 1.87 -26.46
CA SER A 325 3.01 1.05 -27.09
C SER A 325 4.46 1.40 -26.71
N GLY A 326 4.71 2.30 -25.75
CA GLY A 326 6.07 2.71 -25.33
C GLY A 326 6.21 3.43 -23.98
N GLY A 327 5.12 3.79 -23.30
CA GLY A 327 5.16 4.38 -21.95
C GLY A 327 4.98 3.33 -20.85
N HIS A 328 5.92 3.24 -19.91
CA HIS A 328 5.88 2.31 -18.78
C HIS A 328 5.50 3.08 -17.50
N TRP A 329 4.59 2.50 -16.69
CA TRP A 329 4.27 2.99 -15.35
C TRP A 329 4.53 1.85 -14.36
N ASP A 330 5.26 2.13 -13.29
CA ASP A 330 5.43 1.21 -12.18
C ASP A 330 4.89 1.83 -10.90
N ALA A 331 4.36 0.97 -10.03
CA ALA A 331 3.92 1.34 -8.70
C ALA A 331 5.10 1.85 -7.88
N VAL A 332 4.88 2.95 -7.15
CA VAL A 332 5.91 3.54 -6.28
C VAL A 332 5.40 3.69 -4.86
N VAL A 333 6.36 3.74 -3.94
CA VAL A 333 6.19 4.19 -2.58
C VAL A 333 7.18 5.32 -2.31
N TRP A 334 6.76 6.31 -1.55
CA TRP A 334 7.59 7.39 -1.07
C TRP A 334 7.45 7.49 0.45
N ASP A 335 8.56 7.75 1.12
CA ASP A 335 8.64 8.17 2.52
C ASP A 335 9.80 9.14 2.69
N GLU A 336 9.77 9.96 3.74
CA GLU A 336 10.75 11.03 3.98
C GLU A 336 12.19 10.50 4.13
N ARG A 337 12.33 9.27 4.64
CA ARG A 337 13.64 8.67 4.92
C ARG A 337 14.34 8.18 3.66
N HIS A 338 13.58 7.59 2.73
CA HIS A 338 14.15 6.91 1.57
C HIS A 338 13.86 7.60 0.24
N GLY A 339 12.97 8.60 0.21
CA GLY A 339 12.48 9.20 -1.02
C GLY A 339 11.61 8.22 -1.83
N MET A 340 11.47 8.47 -3.15
CA MET A 340 10.63 7.65 -4.02
C MET A 340 11.37 6.36 -4.42
N ARG A 341 10.71 5.22 -4.22
CA ARG A 341 11.24 3.89 -4.48
C ARG A 341 10.27 3.05 -5.31
N ASP A 342 10.85 2.09 -6.01
CA ASP A 342 10.13 1.09 -6.80
C ASP A 342 9.42 0.10 -5.86
N LEU A 343 8.09 0.17 -5.78
CA LEU A 343 7.32 -0.63 -4.82
C LEU A 343 7.55 -2.15 -4.98
N PRO A 344 7.57 -2.74 -6.20
CA PRO A 344 7.94 -4.15 -6.36
C PRO A 344 9.28 -4.52 -5.72
N GLN A 345 10.28 -3.66 -5.81
CA GLN A 345 11.60 -3.89 -5.22
C GLN A 345 11.51 -3.83 -3.70
N VAL A 346 10.84 -2.82 -3.14
CA VAL A 346 10.59 -2.70 -1.69
C VAL A 346 9.87 -3.94 -1.15
N LEU A 347 8.81 -4.39 -1.81
CA LEU A 347 8.07 -5.59 -1.41
C LEU A 347 8.94 -6.85 -1.45
N GLN A 348 9.85 -6.96 -2.41
CA GLN A 348 10.76 -8.09 -2.50
C GLN A 348 11.87 -8.05 -1.44
N GLU A 349 12.52 -6.91 -1.27
CA GLU A 349 13.71 -6.76 -0.43
C GLU A 349 13.36 -6.70 1.07
N GLU A 350 12.28 -6.00 1.43
CA GLU A 350 11.92 -5.77 2.83
C GLU A 350 10.93 -6.82 3.35
N TYR A 351 10.06 -7.34 2.49
CA TYR A 351 8.96 -8.24 2.88
C TYR A 351 9.06 -9.64 2.25
N GLY A 352 10.08 -9.91 1.43
CA GLY A 352 10.24 -11.21 0.75
C GLY A 352 9.16 -11.51 -0.29
N LEU A 353 8.31 -10.54 -0.62
CA LEU A 353 7.20 -10.70 -1.56
C LEU A 353 7.68 -10.53 -2.99
N THR A 354 7.83 -11.64 -3.71
CA THR A 354 8.14 -11.58 -5.15
C THR A 354 6.88 -11.23 -5.94
N VAL A 355 6.79 -9.98 -6.40
CA VAL A 355 5.61 -9.42 -7.04
C VAL A 355 5.94 -8.84 -8.42
N GLY A 356 5.20 -9.29 -9.44
CA GLY A 356 5.49 -8.96 -10.83
C GLY A 356 6.85 -9.48 -11.32
N SER A 357 7.18 -9.27 -12.59
CA SER A 357 8.52 -9.58 -13.13
C SER A 357 9.28 -8.29 -13.46
N PRO A 358 10.55 -8.15 -13.04
CA PRO A 358 11.42 -7.07 -13.53
C PRO A 358 11.68 -7.17 -15.04
N SER A 359 11.40 -8.34 -15.64
CA SER A 359 11.63 -8.58 -17.06
C SER A 359 10.69 -7.74 -17.93
N THR A 360 11.13 -7.49 -19.16
CA THR A 360 10.35 -6.85 -20.22
C THR A 360 9.21 -7.75 -20.76
N LEU A 361 8.92 -8.89 -20.11
CA LEU A 361 8.06 -9.95 -20.64
C LEU A 361 7.02 -10.48 -19.63
N GLY A 362 6.92 -9.91 -18.43
CA GLY A 362 5.92 -10.31 -17.41
C GLY A 362 5.09 -9.14 -16.87
N PRO A 363 3.97 -9.43 -16.16
CA PRO A 363 3.11 -8.40 -15.59
C PRO A 363 3.85 -7.58 -14.55
N ARG A 364 3.64 -6.26 -14.58
CA ARG A 364 4.24 -5.29 -13.65
C ARG A 364 3.17 -4.75 -12.72
N LEU A 365 3.54 -4.44 -11.48
CA LEU A 365 2.70 -3.61 -10.62
C LEU A 365 2.64 -2.22 -11.25
N GLY A 366 1.53 -1.93 -11.93
CA GLY A 366 1.42 -0.71 -12.74
C GLY A 366 1.13 0.52 -11.91
N VAL A 367 0.19 0.41 -10.96
CA VAL A 367 -0.23 1.53 -10.11
C VAL A 367 -0.59 1.01 -8.73
N ALA A 368 0.02 1.60 -7.68
CA ALA A 368 -0.51 1.55 -6.33
C ALA A 368 -1.53 2.67 -6.17
N SER A 369 -2.78 2.31 -5.90
CA SER A 369 -3.92 3.22 -5.91
C SER A 369 -4.42 3.57 -4.50
N GLY A 370 -4.17 2.71 -3.52
CA GLY A 370 -4.57 2.91 -2.14
C GLY A 370 -3.54 2.35 -1.15
N ILE A 371 -3.44 2.98 0.01
CA ILE A 371 -2.70 2.50 1.19
C ILE A 371 -3.59 2.65 2.42
N SER A 372 -3.56 1.69 3.34
CA SER A 372 -4.30 1.75 4.60
C SER A 372 -3.66 2.72 5.59
N ASP A 373 -4.41 3.10 6.63
CA ASP A 373 -3.94 4.07 7.63
C ASP A 373 -2.73 3.60 8.41
N ASP A 374 -2.70 2.30 8.72
CA ASP A 374 -1.60 1.61 9.39
C ASP A 374 -0.41 1.29 8.48
N LYS A 375 -0.48 1.65 7.18
CA LYS A 375 0.54 1.36 6.16
C LYS A 375 0.78 -0.14 5.92
N LEU A 376 -0.07 -1.02 6.46
CA LEU A 376 0.05 -2.48 6.35
C LEU A 376 -0.62 -3.05 5.11
N THR A 377 -1.40 -2.26 4.37
CA THR A 377 -2.07 -2.74 3.17
C THR A 377 -1.90 -1.77 2.02
N VAL A 378 -1.47 -2.29 0.87
CA VAL A 378 -1.43 -1.54 -0.39
C VAL A 378 -2.32 -2.23 -1.41
N PHE A 379 -3.10 -1.45 -2.14
CA PHE A 379 -4.03 -1.92 -3.15
C PHE A 379 -3.80 -1.23 -4.48
N GLY A 380 -3.92 -1.98 -5.58
CA GLY A 380 -3.66 -1.43 -6.91
C GLY A 380 -4.13 -2.30 -8.05
N HIS A 381 -3.66 -1.96 -9.25
CA HIS A 381 -3.86 -2.79 -10.44
C HIS A 381 -2.56 -3.04 -11.18
N LEU A 382 -2.49 -4.21 -11.82
CA LEU A 382 -1.43 -4.58 -12.74
C LEU A 382 -1.65 -3.89 -14.07
N ARG A 383 -0.55 -3.72 -14.81
CA ARG A 383 -0.60 -3.32 -16.20
C ARG A 383 0.16 -4.34 -17.04
N GLU A 384 -0.53 -5.00 -17.96
CA GLU A 384 0.11 -5.77 -19.01
C GLU A 384 0.62 -4.88 -20.15
N LEU A 385 1.67 -5.36 -20.85
CA LEU A 385 2.38 -4.66 -21.93
C LEU A 385 1.51 -4.43 -23.19
N GLU A 386 0.38 -5.14 -23.34
CA GLU A 386 -0.51 -5.06 -24.49
C GLU A 386 -1.91 -4.52 -24.11
N CYS A 387 -1.99 -3.31 -23.54
CA CYS A 387 -3.20 -2.46 -23.53
C CYS A 387 -4.55 -3.13 -23.21
N GLY A 388 -4.56 -4.13 -22.34
CA GLY A 388 -5.77 -4.87 -22.03
C GLY A 388 -5.50 -6.15 -21.28
N THR A 389 -5.12 -6.02 -20.01
CA THR A 389 -5.89 -6.52 -18.87
C THR A 389 -5.41 -5.76 -17.64
N SER A 390 -6.34 -5.35 -16.78
CA SER A 390 -6.03 -4.82 -15.45
C SER A 390 -6.48 -5.89 -14.47
N GLN A 391 -5.54 -6.60 -13.87
CA GLN A 391 -5.81 -7.48 -12.74
C GLN A 391 -5.64 -6.64 -11.47
N LEU A 392 -6.54 -6.78 -10.49
CA LEU A 392 -6.34 -6.12 -9.21
C LEU A 392 -5.27 -6.86 -8.43
N TRP A 393 -4.58 -6.15 -7.56
CA TRP A 393 -3.67 -6.77 -6.60
C TRP A 393 -3.80 -6.07 -5.26
N TYR A 394 -3.47 -6.81 -4.20
CA TYR A 394 -3.19 -6.22 -2.92
C TYR A 394 -1.97 -6.90 -2.29
N ALA A 395 -1.25 -6.11 -1.50
CA ALA A 395 -0.20 -6.57 -0.62
C ALA A 395 -0.62 -6.27 0.81
N ARG A 396 -0.68 -7.29 1.65
CA ARG A 396 -0.83 -7.16 3.10
C ARG A 396 0.51 -7.45 3.73
N LEU A 397 0.94 -6.58 4.62
CA LEU A 397 2.26 -6.59 5.20
C LEU A 397 2.15 -6.95 6.68
N ASP A 398 3.18 -7.61 7.17
CA ASP A 398 3.41 -7.86 8.60
C ASP A 398 4.03 -6.65 9.30
N TRP A 399 4.60 -5.72 8.54
CA TRP A 399 5.24 -4.51 9.05
C TRP A 399 4.82 -3.25 8.24
N PRO A 400 4.68 -2.06 8.87
CA PRO A 400 4.27 -0.85 8.17
C PRO A 400 5.28 -0.38 7.12
N LEU A 401 4.81 -0.01 5.91
CA LEU A 401 5.69 0.63 4.91
C LEU A 401 6.35 1.90 5.44
N GLY A 402 7.55 2.20 4.94
CA GLY A 402 8.26 3.44 5.25
C GLY A 402 8.77 3.55 6.68
N THR A 403 8.76 2.45 7.45
CA THR A 403 9.32 2.38 8.80
C THR A 403 10.57 1.50 8.82
N ILE A 404 11.35 1.57 9.91
CA ILE A 404 12.52 0.72 10.07
C ILE A 404 12.06 -0.63 10.59
N ARG A 405 12.41 -1.71 9.91
CA ARG A 405 12.16 -3.04 10.44
C ARG A 405 12.91 -3.21 11.77
N GLY A 406 12.19 -3.60 12.82
CA GLY A 406 12.73 -3.71 14.18
C GLY A 406 12.41 -2.54 15.09
N ASP A 407 11.94 -1.41 14.56
CA ASP A 407 11.50 -0.25 15.35
C ASP A 407 10.08 -0.51 15.87
N LEU A 408 9.97 -1.18 17.03
CA LEU A 408 8.70 -1.53 17.66
C LEU A 408 8.05 -0.32 18.35
N GLY A 409 8.72 0.83 18.41
CA GLY A 409 8.22 2.13 18.87
C GLY A 409 7.62 3.02 17.81
N TRP A 410 7.98 2.81 16.55
CA TRP A 410 7.73 3.70 15.43
C TRP A 410 8.24 5.13 15.69
N ASP A 411 9.34 5.25 16.43
CA ASP A 411 9.99 6.55 16.67
C ASP A 411 11.09 6.86 15.65
N GLY A 412 11.38 5.92 14.76
CA GLY A 412 12.30 6.06 13.64
C GLY A 412 13.73 5.69 13.99
N ASP A 413 13.99 5.14 15.18
CA ASP A 413 15.29 4.63 15.58
C ASP A 413 15.21 3.14 15.93
N LEU A 414 16.36 2.44 15.91
CA LEU A 414 16.46 1.08 16.46
C LEU A 414 17.20 1.19 17.78
N ASP A 415 16.47 1.15 18.89
CA ASP A 415 17.01 1.48 20.20
C ASP A 415 16.72 0.44 21.28
N VAL A 416 17.06 0.77 22.54
CA VAL A 416 16.86 -0.12 23.69
C VAL A 416 15.38 -0.33 23.97
N ALA A 417 14.53 0.67 23.73
CA ALA A 417 13.10 0.55 23.97
C ALA A 417 12.44 -0.47 23.01
N ASP A 418 12.97 -0.59 21.78
CA ASP A 418 12.56 -1.66 20.86
C ASP A 418 12.98 -3.03 21.35
N LEU A 419 14.24 -3.18 21.76
CA LEU A 419 14.73 -4.44 22.33
C LEU A 419 13.93 -4.85 23.56
N ASP A 420 13.67 -3.94 24.50
CA ASP A 420 12.91 -4.23 25.70
C ASP A 420 11.47 -4.71 25.38
N LYS A 421 10.85 -4.19 24.31
CA LYS A 421 9.56 -4.70 23.80
C LYS A 421 9.71 -6.10 23.23
N LEU A 422 10.71 -6.33 22.38
CA LEU A 422 11.00 -7.64 21.80
C LEU A 422 11.23 -8.69 22.89
N LEU A 423 12.04 -8.37 23.92
CA LEU A 423 12.30 -9.24 25.07
C LEU A 423 11.01 -9.57 25.83
N GLY A 424 10.08 -8.61 25.92
CA GLY A 424 8.74 -8.85 26.47
C GLY A 424 7.97 -9.95 25.73
N PHE A 425 8.03 -9.97 24.39
CA PHE A 425 7.40 -11.00 23.56
C PHE A 425 8.13 -12.35 23.62
N VAL A 426 9.48 -12.34 23.53
CA VAL A 426 10.31 -13.54 23.67
C VAL A 426 10.02 -14.26 25.00
N ARG A 427 9.87 -13.49 26.09
CA ARG A 427 9.61 -14.02 27.43
C ARG A 427 8.19 -14.52 27.62
N SER A 428 7.20 -13.82 27.07
CA SER A 428 5.80 -14.23 27.18
C SER A 428 5.48 -15.41 26.27
N GLY A 429 6.24 -15.59 25.19
CA GLY A 429 5.95 -16.53 24.11
C GLY A 429 4.67 -16.16 23.35
N GLU A 430 4.15 -14.95 23.56
CA GLU A 430 3.03 -14.44 22.79
C GLU A 430 3.51 -14.14 21.37
N PHE A 431 2.80 -14.69 20.39
CA PHE A 431 3.07 -14.39 19.00
C PHE A 431 2.61 -12.98 18.68
N ASP A 432 3.57 -12.15 18.28
CA ASP A 432 3.37 -10.85 17.68
C ASP A 432 4.02 -10.84 16.30
N SER A 433 3.24 -10.59 15.25
CA SER A 433 3.74 -10.66 13.87
C SER A 433 4.78 -9.58 13.55
N GLN A 434 4.80 -8.50 14.32
CA GLN A 434 5.77 -7.42 14.16
C GLN A 434 7.14 -7.82 14.76
N SER A 435 7.14 -8.71 15.75
CA SER A 435 8.35 -9.18 16.44
C SER A 435 8.94 -10.48 15.88
N ASP A 436 8.28 -11.11 14.90
CA ASP A 436 8.77 -12.30 14.16
C ASP A 436 9.65 -11.84 12.98
N PHE A 437 10.94 -11.65 13.26
CA PHE A 437 11.89 -11.11 12.28
C PHE A 437 12.48 -12.19 11.36
N ASN A 438 12.46 -13.45 11.76
CA ASN A 438 12.94 -14.55 10.92
C ASN A 438 11.82 -15.20 10.06
N PHE A 439 10.57 -14.80 10.27
CA PHE A 439 9.35 -15.27 9.61
C PHE A 439 9.01 -16.75 9.84
N ASP A 440 9.40 -17.31 10.99
CA ASP A 440 9.13 -18.71 11.34
C ASP A 440 7.83 -18.91 12.15
N LYS A 441 7.13 -17.81 12.45
CA LYS A 441 5.86 -17.75 13.20
C LYS A 441 5.99 -18.05 14.69
N VAL A 442 7.19 -17.90 15.23
CA VAL A 442 7.49 -17.91 16.65
C VAL A 442 8.21 -16.59 16.95
N VAL A 443 7.99 -16.03 18.13
CA VAL A 443 8.84 -14.93 18.62
C VAL A 443 9.74 -15.51 19.69
N ASP A 444 11.00 -15.75 19.36
CA ASP A 444 11.97 -16.39 20.24
C ASP A 444 13.39 -15.80 20.12
N GLN A 445 14.37 -16.53 20.65
CA GLN A 445 15.77 -16.10 20.65
C GLN A 445 16.33 -15.89 19.24
N ALA A 446 15.77 -16.54 18.22
CA ALA A 446 16.17 -16.35 16.83
C ALA A 446 15.76 -14.97 16.32
N ASP A 447 14.63 -14.42 16.76
CA ASP A 447 14.20 -13.06 16.43
C ASP A 447 15.05 -12.02 17.14
N LEU A 448 15.36 -12.26 18.43
CA LEU A 448 16.31 -11.43 19.16
C LEU A 448 17.68 -11.40 18.48
N ALA A 449 18.19 -12.56 18.08
CA ALA A 449 19.45 -12.64 17.35
C ALA A 449 19.39 -11.89 16.02
N PHE A 450 18.30 -12.04 15.26
CA PHE A 450 18.10 -11.31 14.00
C PHE A 450 18.06 -9.79 14.21
N TRP A 451 17.35 -9.32 15.24
CA TRP A 451 17.29 -7.89 15.55
C TRP A 451 18.69 -7.34 15.87
N VAL A 452 19.44 -8.00 16.76
CA VAL A 452 20.76 -7.55 17.19
C VAL A 452 21.76 -7.62 16.02
N HIS A 453 21.75 -8.70 15.24
CA HIS A 453 22.79 -9.00 14.26
C HIS A 453 22.53 -8.41 12.88
N ASP A 454 21.30 -8.52 12.39
CA ASP A 454 20.93 -8.19 11.02
C ASP A 454 20.30 -6.81 10.91
N LEU A 455 19.45 -6.42 11.87
CA LEU A 455 18.77 -5.12 11.87
C LEU A 455 19.65 -4.01 12.45
N LYS A 456 20.02 -4.13 13.73
CA LYS A 456 20.84 -3.12 14.43
C LYS A 456 22.33 -3.23 14.08
N GLN A 457 22.77 -4.42 13.66
CA GLN A 457 24.17 -4.72 13.37
C GLN A 457 25.08 -4.38 14.55
N THR A 458 24.75 -4.93 15.71
CA THR A 458 25.57 -4.87 16.93
C THR A 458 25.78 -6.26 17.54
N TYR A 459 26.24 -6.35 18.78
CA TYR A 459 26.55 -7.57 19.51
C TYR A 459 25.61 -7.76 20.70
N PHE A 460 25.41 -9.01 21.09
CA PHE A 460 24.95 -9.27 22.46
C PHE A 460 26.01 -8.76 23.43
N GLY A 461 25.58 -7.98 24.43
CA GLY A 461 26.49 -7.34 25.38
C GLY A 461 26.69 -5.84 25.17
N ASP A 462 26.34 -5.31 23.99
CA ASP A 462 26.34 -3.86 23.73
C ASP A 462 25.13 -3.22 24.43
N ALA A 463 25.34 -2.66 25.61
CA ALA A 463 24.26 -2.19 26.48
C ALA A 463 23.72 -0.81 26.06
N ASN A 464 24.54 -0.01 25.38
CA ASN A 464 24.18 1.34 24.95
C ASN A 464 23.85 1.43 23.45
N LEU A 465 23.99 0.32 22.71
CA LEU A 465 23.73 0.17 21.28
C LEU A 465 24.62 1.06 20.39
N ASP A 466 25.86 1.31 20.80
CA ASP A 466 26.85 2.08 20.04
C ASP A 466 27.57 1.27 18.94
N GLY A 467 27.26 -0.02 18.84
CA GLY A 467 27.81 -0.95 17.85
C GLY A 467 28.97 -1.79 18.36
N GLU A 468 29.46 -1.54 19.59
CA GLU A 468 30.58 -2.24 20.20
C GLU A 468 30.14 -2.96 21.49
N PHE A 469 30.62 -4.19 21.71
CA PHE A 469 30.57 -4.79 23.05
C PHE A 469 31.92 -4.59 23.74
N SER A 470 31.97 -3.69 24.72
CA SER A 470 33.19 -3.23 25.37
C SER A 470 33.15 -3.34 26.90
N SER A 471 34.27 -3.04 27.54
CA SER A 471 34.31 -2.84 28.99
C SER A 471 33.41 -1.71 29.50
N SER A 472 33.06 -0.71 28.67
CA SER A 472 32.15 0.38 29.06
C SER A 472 30.73 -0.14 29.30
N ASP A 473 30.28 -1.10 28.48
CA ASP A 473 28.97 -1.74 28.61
C ASP A 473 28.88 -2.55 29.90
N LEU A 474 29.93 -3.33 30.20
CA LEU A 474 30.01 -4.08 31.45
C LEU A 474 29.97 -3.14 32.67
N VAL A 475 30.67 -2.01 32.62
CA VAL A 475 30.60 -1.02 33.69
C VAL A 475 29.17 -0.48 33.84
N ALA A 476 28.50 -0.13 32.75
CA ALA A 476 27.14 0.41 32.78
C ALA A 476 26.13 -0.57 33.40
N VAL A 477 26.14 -1.85 32.99
CA VAL A 477 25.20 -2.85 33.55
C VAL A 477 25.50 -3.18 35.01
N PHE A 478 26.77 -3.19 35.43
CA PHE A 478 27.11 -3.39 36.85
C PHE A 478 26.79 -2.17 37.71
N GLU A 479 26.85 -0.95 37.16
CA GLU A 479 26.42 0.28 37.84
C GLU A 479 24.90 0.29 38.10
N ALA A 480 24.11 -0.37 37.26
CA ALA A 480 22.67 -0.56 37.50
C ALA A 480 22.38 -1.42 38.75
N GLY A 481 23.33 -2.27 39.15
CA GLY A 481 23.27 -3.02 40.41
C GLY A 481 22.28 -4.19 40.42
N GLN A 482 21.92 -4.72 39.25
CA GLN A 482 20.92 -5.78 39.09
C GLN A 482 21.52 -7.18 38.94
N TYR A 483 22.85 -7.29 38.83
CA TYR A 483 23.53 -8.57 38.69
C TYR A 483 23.29 -9.50 39.89
N GLU A 484 22.61 -10.64 39.65
CA GLU A 484 22.35 -11.67 40.67
C GLU A 484 21.67 -11.09 41.94
N ASP A 485 20.84 -10.06 41.80
CA ASP A 485 20.24 -9.33 42.93
C ASP A 485 19.01 -10.03 43.54
N SER A 486 18.55 -11.12 42.90
CA SER A 486 17.37 -11.91 43.27
C SER A 486 16.03 -11.16 43.20
N VAL A 487 15.96 -10.06 42.45
CA VAL A 487 14.73 -9.31 42.17
C VAL A 487 14.24 -9.67 40.77
N PRO A 488 13.18 -10.48 40.63
CA PRO A 488 12.76 -10.99 39.33
C PRO A 488 12.19 -9.88 38.43
N LEU A 489 12.47 -9.98 37.13
CA LEU A 489 11.96 -9.15 36.05
C LEU A 489 12.27 -7.66 36.23
N ASN A 490 13.42 -7.33 36.79
CA ASN A 490 13.84 -5.93 37.00
C ASN A 490 14.89 -5.44 35.99
N SER A 491 15.35 -6.31 35.10
CA SER A 491 16.41 -6.01 34.14
C SER A 491 15.86 -5.74 32.74
N THR A 492 16.50 -4.81 32.05
CA THR A 492 16.28 -4.45 30.65
C THR A 492 17.55 -4.74 29.86
N TRP A 493 17.54 -4.59 28.53
CA TRP A 493 18.75 -4.81 27.74
C TRP A 493 19.92 -3.92 28.20
N ALA A 494 19.64 -2.65 28.47
CA ALA A 494 20.64 -1.67 28.93
C ALA A 494 21.14 -1.92 30.36
N THR A 495 20.46 -2.76 31.15
CA THR A 495 20.88 -3.13 32.50
C THR A 495 21.33 -4.59 32.63
N GLY A 496 21.33 -5.34 31.52
CA GLY A 496 22.02 -6.62 31.39
C GLY A 496 21.17 -7.84 31.01
N ASP A 497 19.87 -7.69 30.71
CA ASP A 497 19.00 -8.78 30.23
C ASP A 497 19.27 -9.09 28.74
N TRP A 498 20.38 -9.78 28.46
CA TRP A 498 20.83 -10.09 27.10
C TRP A 498 20.32 -11.44 26.58
N ASN A 499 19.76 -12.29 27.44
CA ASN A 499 19.09 -13.53 27.05
C ASN A 499 17.55 -13.40 27.01
N GLY A 500 16.98 -12.28 27.49
CA GLY A 500 15.55 -11.99 27.46
C GLY A 500 14.71 -12.59 28.58
N ASP A 501 15.32 -13.23 29.58
CA ASP A 501 14.60 -13.87 30.68
C ASP A 501 14.12 -12.87 31.75
N GLY A 502 14.62 -11.63 31.72
CA GLY A 502 14.21 -10.53 32.60
C GLY A 502 15.11 -10.21 33.76
N ASP A 503 16.17 -10.99 33.96
CA ASP A 503 17.09 -10.85 35.09
C ASP A 503 18.53 -10.80 34.60
N PHE A 504 19.32 -9.82 35.05
CA PHE A 504 20.74 -9.81 34.75
C PHE A 504 21.49 -10.84 35.60
N THR A 505 21.83 -11.98 34.99
CA THR A 505 22.50 -13.08 35.66
C THR A 505 23.79 -13.49 34.94
N SER A 506 24.46 -14.49 35.49
CA SER A 506 25.58 -15.13 34.81
C SER A 506 25.20 -15.74 33.45
N SER A 507 23.92 -16.03 33.20
CA SER A 507 23.46 -16.56 31.90
C SER A 507 23.55 -15.51 30.79
N ASP A 508 23.28 -14.23 31.08
CA ASP A 508 23.39 -13.13 30.13
C ASP A 508 24.82 -12.88 29.71
N LEU A 509 25.74 -12.91 30.68
CA LEU A 509 27.16 -12.84 30.41
C LEU A 509 27.60 -13.99 29.48
N VAL A 510 27.09 -15.20 29.71
CA VAL A 510 27.37 -16.33 28.81
C VAL A 510 26.83 -16.05 27.40
N SER A 511 25.61 -15.54 27.26
CA SER A 511 25.03 -15.17 25.96
C SER A 511 25.88 -14.12 25.23
N ALA A 512 26.25 -13.03 25.91
CA ALA A 512 27.06 -11.95 25.32
C ALA A 512 28.47 -12.40 24.94
N PHE A 513 29.16 -13.16 25.81
CA PHE A 513 30.50 -13.66 25.48
C PHE A 513 30.47 -14.78 24.44
N ALA A 514 29.40 -15.56 24.35
CA ALA A 514 29.23 -16.57 23.31
C ALA A 514 29.05 -15.94 21.92
N ASP A 515 28.53 -14.72 21.83
CA ASP A 515 28.43 -13.96 20.58
C ASP A 515 29.81 -13.55 20.02
N GLY A 516 30.82 -13.45 20.90
CA GLY A 516 32.22 -13.27 20.50
C GLY A 516 32.62 -11.84 20.10
N GLY A 517 31.75 -10.85 20.33
CA GLY A 517 31.98 -9.44 20.00
C GLY A 517 32.87 -8.65 20.96
N TYR A 518 33.20 -9.21 22.13
CA TYR A 518 33.88 -8.47 23.19
C TYR A 518 35.24 -7.90 22.73
N GLU A 519 35.38 -6.58 22.83
CA GLU A 519 36.57 -5.81 22.46
C GLU A 519 37.01 -6.05 21.00
N GLN A 520 36.07 -6.37 20.10
CA GLN A 520 36.32 -6.47 18.65
C GLN A 520 36.14 -5.14 17.91
N GLY A 521 35.65 -4.09 18.60
CA GLY A 521 35.26 -2.81 18.00
C GLY A 521 33.87 -2.87 17.35
N PRO A 522 33.50 -1.87 16.53
CA PRO A 522 32.16 -1.81 15.95
C PRO A 522 31.91 -2.98 15.02
N ARG A 523 30.74 -3.61 15.16
CA ARG A 523 30.31 -4.62 14.20
C ARG A 523 30.19 -3.95 12.84
N ALA A 524 30.93 -4.47 11.86
CA ALA A 524 30.87 -3.93 10.51
C ALA A 524 29.46 -4.15 9.96
N ALA A 525 28.82 -3.08 9.51
CA ALA A 525 27.62 -3.17 8.70
C ALA A 525 27.91 -4.12 7.53
N ALA A 526 27.07 -5.15 7.34
CA ALA A 526 27.22 -6.04 6.20
C ALA A 526 27.19 -5.20 4.93
N GLN A 527 28.36 -5.00 4.31
CA GLN A 527 28.42 -4.28 3.04
C GLN A 527 27.52 -5.04 2.06
N ALA A 528 26.55 -4.32 1.47
CA ALA A 528 25.80 -4.81 0.32
C ALA A 528 26.80 -5.41 -0.67
N VAL A 529 26.74 -6.74 -0.84
CA VAL A 529 27.63 -7.46 -1.73
C VAL A 529 27.46 -6.83 -3.11
N PRO A 530 28.54 -6.31 -3.76
CA PRO A 530 28.43 -5.85 -5.13
C PRO A 530 27.86 -6.98 -5.96
N GLU A 531 26.72 -6.73 -6.62
CA GLU A 531 26.01 -7.75 -7.40
C GLU A 531 26.98 -8.58 -8.25
N PRO A 532 26.74 -9.89 -8.39
CA PRO A 532 27.70 -10.79 -9.00
C PRO A 532 28.13 -10.25 -10.35
N ALA A 533 29.41 -10.44 -10.67
CA ALA A 533 30.12 -10.09 -11.90
C ALA A 533 29.55 -10.76 -13.19
N THR A 534 28.24 -10.99 -13.24
CA THR A 534 27.43 -11.48 -14.34
C THR A 534 27.60 -10.58 -15.55
N ALA A 535 27.64 -9.25 -15.38
CA ALA A 535 27.95 -8.30 -16.45
C ALA A 535 29.39 -8.51 -16.99
N THR A 536 30.34 -8.78 -16.11
CA THR A 536 31.76 -9.00 -16.46
C THR A 536 31.97 -10.36 -17.16
N LEU A 537 31.20 -11.38 -16.79
CA LEU A 537 31.16 -12.69 -17.46
C LEU A 537 30.42 -12.63 -18.82
N LEU A 538 29.40 -11.79 -18.95
CA LEU A 538 28.72 -11.57 -20.24
C LEU A 538 29.61 -10.82 -21.23
N LEU A 539 30.32 -9.80 -20.78
CA LEU A 539 31.24 -9.02 -21.63
C LEU A 539 32.47 -9.85 -22.07
N SER A 540 33.00 -10.69 -21.18
CA SER A 540 34.11 -11.59 -21.54
C SER A 540 33.69 -12.73 -22.48
N SER A 541 32.48 -13.27 -22.36
CA SER A 541 31.95 -14.28 -23.29
C SER A 541 31.61 -13.71 -24.68
N LEU A 542 31.10 -12.47 -24.76
CA LEU A 542 30.89 -11.75 -26.02
C LEU A 542 32.21 -11.39 -26.73
N ALA A 543 33.24 -10.98 -25.98
CA ALA A 543 34.57 -10.74 -26.52
C ALA A 543 35.21 -12.04 -27.06
N GLY A 544 35.03 -13.17 -26.35
CA GLY A 544 35.44 -14.50 -26.81
C GLY A 544 34.74 -14.92 -28.10
N ALA A 545 33.42 -14.74 -28.20
CA ALA A 545 32.64 -15.05 -29.39
C ALA A 545 33.05 -14.20 -30.62
N MET A 546 33.30 -12.90 -30.44
CA MET A 546 33.78 -12.03 -31.52
C MET A 546 35.18 -12.43 -32.03
N SER A 547 36.07 -12.90 -31.14
CA SER A 547 37.40 -13.38 -31.54
C SER A 547 37.34 -14.66 -32.40
N LEU A 548 36.37 -15.55 -32.13
CA LEU A 548 36.13 -16.78 -32.90
C LEU A 548 35.48 -16.50 -34.26
N ILE A 549 34.59 -15.50 -34.33
CA ILE A 549 33.97 -15.07 -35.60
C ILE A 549 35.00 -14.39 -36.52
N ARG A 550 35.95 -13.61 -35.97
CA ARG A 550 37.06 -13.03 -36.76
C ARG A 550 38.01 -14.10 -37.31
N ARG A 551 38.30 -15.17 -36.56
CA ARG A 551 39.17 -16.27 -37.04
C ARG A 551 38.55 -17.08 -38.19
N ARG A 552 37.22 -17.17 -38.28
CA ARG A 552 36.53 -17.86 -39.39
C ARG A 552 36.52 -17.09 -40.71
N LYS A 553 36.72 -15.76 -40.70
CA LYS A 553 36.78 -14.95 -41.95
C LYS A 553 38.15 -14.94 -42.63
N VAL A 554 39.22 -15.40 -41.95
CA VAL A 554 40.59 -15.40 -42.51
C VAL A 554 40.94 -16.73 -43.20
N MET A 555 40.12 -17.78 -43.04
CA MET A 555 40.31 -19.09 -43.70
C MET A 555 39.28 -19.39 -44.80
N ARG A 556 38.79 -18.37 -45.51
CA ARG A 556 38.02 -18.54 -46.75
C ARG A 556 38.65 -17.77 -47.89
#